data_AF-A0A2V1JUN9-F1
#
_entry.id   AF-A0A2V1JUN9-F1
#
_cell.length_a   1.000
_cell.length_b   1.000
_cell.length_c   1.000
_cell.angle_alpha   90.00
_cell.angle_beta   90.00
_cell.angle_gamma   90.00
#
_symmetry.space_group_name_H-M   'P 1'
#
loop_
_entity.id
_entity.type
_entity.pdbx_description
1 polymer ?
#
loop_
_entity_poly.entity_id
_entity_poly.type
_entity_poly.pdbx_seq_one_letter_code
_entity_poly.pdbx_strand_id
1 'polypeptide(L)'
;MSKIYFVDSENVGDAWIDLLLADPNGTFLIFYTSHSPRIDYEHAIALMNAKNKPKFIRCYEGSNALDFQLVSYLGYQLRSKNTDEMVIVSNDTGFDAVVHFWSEQNRAITRLTSSNIPTPEIKTEPTPVSEEKATPSSSVDTDTEQTVSGVDLKELYTIINCVSSKESSYIHLAYVHFYGIKKGEDLYKYMRQEKFAAPSVSWKKETRFKKFCELIFKYCNTTDTEIPSDFIAYLYTNLTRTDDKKSLNRKLQTQYPHQGMQLHKILKPFYKTLLKIKK
;
A
#
# COMPACT_ATOMS: atom_id res chain seq x y z
N MET A 1 16.94 -23.06 13.11
CA MET A 1 17.90 -21.92 13.10
C MET A 1 17.17 -20.71 13.66
N SER A 2 17.83 -19.87 14.45
CA SER A 2 17.18 -18.65 14.96
C SER A 2 17.22 -17.57 13.88
N LYS A 3 16.11 -16.84 13.69
CA LYS A 3 16.03 -15.72 12.75
C LYS A 3 16.27 -14.41 13.49
N ILE A 4 17.05 -13.53 12.88
CA ILE A 4 17.25 -12.16 13.36
C ILE A 4 16.72 -11.20 12.30
N TYR A 5 15.72 -10.41 12.69
CA TYR A 5 15.08 -9.40 11.87
C TYR A 5 15.70 -8.03 12.16
N PHE A 6 16.27 -7.41 11.14
CA PHE A 6 16.81 -6.05 11.16
C PHE A 6 15.78 -5.14 10.49
N VAL A 7 14.99 -4.45 11.30
CA VAL A 7 13.82 -3.72 10.82
C VAL A 7 14.16 -2.26 10.62
N ASP A 8 14.00 -1.81 9.38
CA ASP A 8 14.00 -0.41 8.99
C ASP A 8 12.60 0.17 9.18
N SER A 9 12.34 0.64 10.40
CA SER A 9 11.00 1.11 10.77
C SER A 9 10.55 2.35 10.00
N GLU A 10 11.48 3.16 9.48
CA GLU A 10 11.15 4.33 8.67
C GLU A 10 10.50 3.92 7.35
N ASN A 11 11.00 2.85 6.76
CA ASN A 11 10.58 2.39 5.45
C ASN A 11 9.37 1.42 5.49
N VAL A 12 9.25 0.63 6.56
CA VAL A 12 8.17 -0.38 6.67
C VAL A 12 7.05 -0.01 7.66
N GLY A 13 7.20 1.09 8.39
CA GLY A 13 6.21 1.54 9.36
C GLY A 13 6.03 0.54 10.50
N ASP A 14 4.78 0.14 10.76
CA ASP A 14 4.38 -0.82 11.79
C ASP A 14 4.14 -2.24 11.25
N ALA A 15 4.26 -2.48 9.94
CA ALA A 15 4.03 -3.78 9.32
C ALA A 15 4.91 -4.92 9.88
N TRP A 16 6.05 -4.59 10.49
CA TRP A 16 6.93 -5.56 11.16
C TRP A 16 6.29 -6.17 12.43
N ILE A 17 5.22 -5.59 12.96
CA ILE A 17 4.52 -6.12 14.14
C ILE A 17 3.72 -7.37 13.75
N ASP A 18 3.14 -7.40 12.55
CA ASP A 18 2.55 -8.63 12.00
C ASP A 18 3.61 -9.74 11.86
N LEU A 19 4.82 -9.38 11.45
CA LEU A 19 5.94 -10.30 11.38
C LEU A 19 6.36 -10.84 12.77
N LEU A 20 6.35 -9.97 13.80
CA LEU A 20 6.60 -10.36 15.19
C LEU A 20 5.55 -11.35 15.70
N LEU A 21 4.29 -11.19 15.29
CA LEU A 21 3.22 -12.13 15.62
C LEU A 21 3.32 -13.45 14.86
N ALA A 22 3.77 -13.41 13.60
CA ALA A 22 3.95 -14.58 12.75
C ALA A 22 5.19 -15.42 13.14
N ASP A 23 6.29 -14.78 13.54
CA ASP A 23 7.48 -15.45 14.08
C ASP A 23 7.79 -14.97 15.51
N PRO A 24 7.02 -15.43 16.51
CA PRO A 24 7.20 -14.99 17.89
C PRO A 24 8.52 -15.47 18.52
N ASN A 25 9.24 -16.39 17.88
CA ASN A 25 10.54 -16.88 18.35
C ASN A 25 11.72 -16.14 17.69
N GLY A 26 11.46 -15.31 16.69
CA GLY A 26 12.45 -14.46 16.03
C GLY A 26 13.01 -13.39 16.96
N THR A 27 14.25 -12.98 16.71
CA THR A 27 14.85 -11.81 17.37
C THR A 27 14.62 -10.59 16.51
N PHE A 28 13.95 -9.57 17.05
CA PHE A 28 13.65 -8.34 16.32
C PHE A 28 14.51 -7.17 16.82
N LEU A 29 15.25 -6.56 15.90
CA LEU A 29 16.04 -5.35 16.12
C LEU A 29 15.41 -4.21 15.32
N ILE A 30 14.74 -3.29 16.02
CA ILE A 30 13.96 -2.21 15.40
C ILE A 30 14.81 -0.95 15.37
N PHE A 31 15.30 -0.59 14.18
CA PHE A 31 16.05 0.63 13.96
C PHE A 31 15.07 1.76 13.68
N TYR A 32 15.13 2.83 14.48
CA TYR A 32 14.17 3.94 14.40
C TYR A 32 14.84 5.30 14.57
N THR A 33 14.23 6.31 13.96
CA THR A 33 14.60 7.73 14.06
C THR A 33 13.40 8.53 14.60
N SER A 34 13.50 9.87 14.69
CA SER A 34 12.33 10.70 14.97
C SER A 34 11.31 10.72 13.81
N HIS A 35 11.73 10.31 12.61
CA HIS A 35 10.90 10.24 11.41
C HIS A 35 10.13 8.91 11.27
N SER A 36 10.49 7.90 12.08
CA SER A 36 9.79 6.62 12.10
C SER A 36 8.29 6.83 12.39
N PRO A 37 7.40 6.20 11.61
CA PRO A 37 5.96 6.28 11.83
C PRO A 37 5.55 5.89 13.25
N ARG A 38 4.49 6.52 13.76
CA ARG A 38 3.92 6.17 15.06
C ARG A 38 3.26 4.79 14.98
N ILE A 39 3.43 4.01 16.03
CA ILE A 39 2.73 2.75 16.24
C ILE A 39 1.31 3.05 16.72
N ASP A 40 0.30 2.41 16.13
CA ASP A 40 -1.07 2.52 16.60
C ASP A 40 -1.32 1.76 17.92
N TYR A 41 -2.51 1.94 18.52
CA TYR A 41 -2.82 1.31 19.79
C TYR A 41 -2.97 -0.22 19.71
N GLU A 42 -3.48 -0.77 18.61
CA GLU A 42 -3.65 -2.22 18.46
C GLU A 42 -2.28 -2.91 18.37
N HIS A 43 -1.41 -2.34 17.55
CA HIS A 43 -0.02 -2.72 17.44
C HIS A 43 0.77 -2.52 18.75
N ALA A 44 0.49 -1.47 19.51
CA ALA A 44 1.08 -1.26 20.84
C ALA A 44 0.63 -2.35 21.84
N ILE A 45 -0.65 -2.73 21.83
CA ILE A 45 -1.18 -3.83 22.66
C ILE A 45 -0.53 -5.16 22.24
N ALA A 46 -0.41 -5.42 20.93
CA ALA A 46 0.27 -6.61 20.41
C ALA A 46 1.73 -6.69 20.89
N LEU A 47 2.45 -5.57 20.85
CA LEU A 47 3.81 -5.45 21.39
C LEU A 47 3.87 -5.71 22.90
N MET A 48 2.91 -5.20 23.67
CA MET A 48 2.82 -5.44 25.11
C MET A 48 2.55 -6.91 25.44
N ASN A 49 1.84 -7.63 24.57
CA ASN A 49 1.52 -9.04 24.75
C ASN A 49 2.50 -10.01 24.07
N ALA A 50 3.41 -9.51 23.21
CA ALA A 50 4.39 -10.34 22.52
C ALA A 50 5.28 -11.11 23.50
N LYS A 51 5.43 -12.41 23.23
CA LYS A 51 6.24 -13.36 24.04
C LYS A 51 7.70 -12.91 24.14
N ASN A 52 8.28 -12.51 23.02
CA ASN A 52 9.62 -11.95 22.95
C ASN A 52 9.54 -10.46 22.62
N LYS A 53 10.17 -9.63 23.45
CA LYS A 53 10.19 -8.19 23.24
C LYS A 53 11.22 -7.82 22.16
N PRO A 54 10.84 -7.02 21.15
CA PRO A 54 11.79 -6.47 20.20
C PRO A 54 12.76 -5.52 20.92
N LYS A 55 13.99 -5.40 20.40
CA LYS A 55 14.98 -4.44 20.86
C LYS A 55 14.92 -3.20 19.98
N PHE A 56 14.67 -2.05 20.59
CA PHE A 56 14.62 -0.77 19.91
C PHE A 56 16.00 -0.13 19.91
N ILE A 57 16.50 0.22 18.72
CA ILE A 57 17.80 0.84 18.49
C ILE A 57 17.55 2.21 17.86
N ARG A 58 17.74 3.25 18.66
CA ARG A 58 17.63 4.62 18.17
C ARG A 58 18.83 4.93 17.28
N CYS A 59 18.56 5.38 16.07
CA CYS A 59 19.56 5.76 15.09
C CYS A 59 19.82 7.27 15.11
N TYR A 60 21.06 7.66 14.80
CA TYR A 60 21.39 9.04 14.44
C TYR A 60 20.75 9.41 13.09
N GLU A 61 20.35 10.67 12.97
CA GLU A 61 19.68 11.22 11.78
C GLU A 61 20.68 11.71 10.74
N GLY A 62 20.29 11.65 9.47
CA GLY A 62 21.11 12.02 8.33
C GLY A 62 20.69 11.23 7.09
N SER A 63 21.13 11.65 5.91
CA SER A 63 20.85 10.93 4.67
C SER A 63 21.38 9.50 4.78
N ASN A 64 20.49 8.51 4.68
CA ASN A 64 20.79 7.07 4.78
C ASN A 64 21.47 6.67 6.11
N ALA A 65 21.38 7.51 7.14
CA ALA A 65 22.07 7.27 8.41
C ALA A 65 21.53 6.01 9.10
N LEU A 66 20.23 5.75 9.03
CA LEU A 66 19.60 4.53 9.52
C LEU A 66 20.22 3.32 8.81
N ASP A 67 20.27 3.34 7.48
CA ASP A 67 20.78 2.24 6.65
C ASP A 67 22.22 1.88 7.03
N PHE A 68 23.09 2.89 7.18
CA PHE A 68 24.48 2.66 7.59
C PHE A 68 24.58 2.05 8.98
N GLN A 69 23.77 2.51 9.94
CA GLN A 69 23.77 1.98 11.30
C GLN A 69 23.21 0.55 11.34
N LEU A 70 22.16 0.27 10.58
CA LEU A 70 21.55 -1.06 10.44
C LEU A 70 22.56 -2.05 9.86
N VAL A 71 23.20 -1.72 8.74
CA VAL A 71 24.18 -2.62 8.07
C VAL A 71 25.43 -2.79 8.93
N SER A 72 25.87 -1.75 9.63
CA SER A 72 27.00 -1.86 10.58
C SER A 72 26.68 -2.84 11.71
N TYR A 73 25.47 -2.77 12.26
CA TYR A 73 25.02 -3.70 13.30
C TYR A 73 24.86 -5.13 12.76
N LEU A 74 24.36 -5.28 11.54
CA LEU A 74 24.28 -6.57 10.83
C LEU A 74 25.67 -7.19 10.67
N GLY A 75 26.67 -6.42 10.23
CA GLY A 75 28.05 -6.87 10.14
C GLY A 75 28.63 -7.32 11.48
N TYR A 76 28.35 -6.57 12.55
CA TYR A 76 28.73 -6.96 13.92
C TYR A 76 28.09 -8.29 14.34
N GLN A 77 26.81 -8.49 14.06
CA GLN A 77 26.08 -9.71 14.40
C GLN A 77 26.62 -10.93 13.64
N LEU A 78 26.91 -10.78 12.34
CA LEU A 78 27.49 -11.84 11.50
C LEU A 78 28.83 -12.35 12.04
N ARG A 79 29.62 -11.47 12.66
CA ARG A 79 30.87 -11.87 13.32
C ARG A 79 30.64 -12.67 14.60
N SER A 80 29.60 -12.32 15.36
CA SER A 80 29.33 -12.90 16.68
C SER A 80 28.60 -14.24 16.65
N LYS A 81 27.84 -14.53 15.59
CA LYS A 81 26.97 -15.71 15.49
C LYS A 81 27.06 -16.34 14.10
N ASN A 82 27.49 -17.60 14.05
CA ASN A 82 27.81 -18.27 12.79
C ASN A 82 26.60 -19.01 12.14
N THR A 83 25.43 -19.04 12.79
CA THR A 83 24.34 -19.99 12.43
C THR A 83 22.93 -19.39 12.31
N ASP A 84 22.79 -18.07 12.45
CA ASP A 84 21.47 -17.42 12.43
C ASP A 84 21.16 -16.90 11.02
N GLU A 85 19.92 -17.11 10.56
CA GLU A 85 19.40 -16.51 9.33
C GLU A 85 19.08 -15.04 9.63
N MET A 86 19.60 -14.13 8.81
CA MET A 86 19.42 -12.69 8.99
C MET A 86 18.48 -12.15 7.92
N VAL A 87 17.48 -11.39 8.35
CA VAL A 87 16.45 -10.85 7.48
C VAL A 87 16.42 -9.34 7.65
N ILE A 88 16.75 -8.62 6.59
CA ILE A 88 16.55 -7.16 6.53
C ILE A 88 15.09 -6.91 6.17
N VAL A 89 14.36 -6.18 7.00
CA VAL A 89 12.95 -5.84 6.75
C VAL A 89 12.89 -4.39 6.30
N SER A 90 12.88 -4.18 4.97
CA SER A 90 12.83 -2.87 4.31
C SER A 90 12.28 -3.00 2.89
N ASN A 91 11.48 -2.01 2.45
CA ASN A 91 11.10 -1.87 1.04
C ASN A 91 12.21 -1.21 0.20
N ASP A 92 13.25 -0.64 0.81
CA ASP A 92 14.37 -0.06 0.08
C ASP A 92 15.22 -1.15 -0.61
N THR A 93 15.32 -1.04 -1.94
CA THR A 93 16.17 -1.89 -2.78
C THR A 93 17.66 -1.61 -2.58
N GLY A 94 18.05 -0.51 -1.91
CA GLY A 94 19.44 -0.22 -1.55
C GLY A 94 20.09 -1.34 -0.73
N PHE A 95 19.31 -2.06 0.07
CA PHE A 95 19.79 -3.23 0.83
C PHE A 95 20.04 -4.49 -0.02
N ASP A 96 19.59 -4.53 -1.29
CA ASP A 96 19.85 -5.69 -2.17
C ASP A 96 21.36 -5.88 -2.41
N ALA A 97 22.13 -4.79 -2.41
CA ALA A 97 23.59 -4.85 -2.49
C ALA A 97 24.21 -5.55 -1.26
N VAL A 98 23.64 -5.34 -0.07
CA VAL A 98 24.09 -5.98 1.18
C VAL A 98 23.77 -7.48 1.13
N VAL A 99 22.55 -7.84 0.70
CA VAL A 99 22.14 -9.24 0.51
C VAL A 99 23.09 -9.95 -0.45
N HIS A 100 23.35 -9.35 -1.61
CA HIS A 100 24.25 -9.91 -2.62
C HIS A 100 25.66 -10.15 -2.04
N PHE A 101 26.28 -9.12 -1.49
CA PHE A 101 27.64 -9.17 -0.94
C PHE A 101 27.83 -10.30 0.08
N TRP A 102 26.87 -10.47 0.99
CA TRP A 102 26.96 -11.50 2.03
C TRP A 102 26.54 -12.88 1.53
N SER A 103 25.64 -12.97 0.55
CA SER A 103 25.28 -14.24 -0.09
C SER A 103 26.47 -14.89 -0.79
N GLU A 104 27.33 -14.10 -1.45
CA GLU A 104 28.58 -14.57 -2.08
C GLU A 104 29.56 -15.16 -1.05
N GLN A 105 29.41 -14.80 0.22
CA GLN A 105 30.23 -15.29 1.34
C GLN A 105 29.53 -16.44 2.10
N ASN A 106 28.53 -17.07 1.49
CA ASN A 106 27.72 -18.14 2.06
C ASN A 106 27.02 -17.77 3.37
N ARG A 107 26.63 -16.50 3.54
CA ARG A 107 25.79 -16.05 4.66
C ARG A 107 24.32 -16.06 4.26
N ALA A 108 23.48 -16.62 5.13
CA ALA A 108 22.03 -16.66 4.96
C ALA A 108 21.40 -15.30 5.28
N ILE A 109 21.52 -14.36 4.34
CA ILE A 109 20.92 -13.02 4.44
C ILE A 109 19.85 -12.86 3.37
N THR A 110 18.69 -12.36 3.77
CA THR A 110 17.57 -12.06 2.85
C THR A 110 17.00 -10.67 3.13
N ARG A 111 16.24 -10.13 2.18
CA ARG A 111 15.42 -8.93 2.36
C ARG A 111 13.95 -9.27 2.26
N LEU A 112 13.18 -8.79 3.23
CA LEU A 112 11.74 -8.90 3.30
C LEU A 112 11.11 -7.52 3.15
N THR A 113 10.18 -7.38 2.21
CA THR A 113 9.39 -6.15 2.06
C THR A 113 8.14 -6.23 2.94
N SER A 114 7.53 -5.09 3.26
CA SER A 114 6.25 -5.08 4.00
C SER A 114 5.14 -5.83 3.27
N SER A 115 5.22 -5.95 1.94
CA SER A 115 4.27 -6.72 1.12
C SER A 115 4.48 -8.24 1.18
N ASN A 116 5.66 -8.69 1.64
CA ASN A 116 6.03 -10.10 1.74
C ASN A 116 5.98 -10.64 3.19
N ILE A 117 5.61 -9.81 4.17
CA ILE A 117 5.45 -10.24 5.55
C ILE A 117 4.33 -11.28 5.62
N PRO A 118 4.59 -12.49 6.18
CA PRO A 118 3.55 -13.49 6.38
C PRO A 118 2.50 -12.94 7.35
N THR A 119 1.25 -12.89 6.90
CA THR A 119 0.12 -12.61 7.81
C THR A 119 -0.04 -13.80 8.74
N PRO A 120 -0.16 -13.62 10.07
CA PRO A 120 -0.39 -14.74 10.98
C PRO A 120 -1.70 -15.46 10.62
N GLU A 121 -1.58 -16.74 10.22
CA GLU A 121 -2.73 -17.64 10.08
C GLU A 121 -3.33 -17.89 11.47
N ILE A 122 -4.46 -17.25 11.76
CA ILE A 122 -5.33 -17.67 12.86
C ILE A 122 -5.89 -19.03 12.46
N LYS A 123 -5.38 -20.10 13.09
CA LYS A 123 -5.94 -21.45 12.98
C LYS A 123 -7.35 -21.45 13.58
N THR A 124 -8.36 -21.28 12.75
CA THR A 124 -9.73 -21.72 13.06
C THR A 124 -9.91 -23.14 12.54
N GLU A 125 -10.19 -24.06 13.45
CA GLU A 125 -10.58 -25.43 13.14
C GLU A 125 -11.84 -25.48 12.23
N PRO A 126 -11.97 -26.50 11.36
CA PRO A 126 -12.99 -26.54 10.32
C PRO A 126 -14.35 -26.99 10.88
N THR A 127 -15.40 -26.22 10.58
CA THR A 127 -16.79 -26.72 10.56
C THR A 127 -17.17 -27.06 9.11
N PRO A 128 -17.96 -28.12 8.88
CA PRO A 128 -18.08 -28.73 7.55
C PRO A 128 -19.03 -27.92 6.66
N VAL A 129 -18.58 -27.60 5.45
CA VAL A 129 -19.43 -27.06 4.37
C VAL A 129 -19.63 -28.17 3.34
N SER A 130 -20.88 -28.64 3.26
CA SER A 130 -21.38 -29.52 2.21
C SER A 130 -21.14 -28.91 0.83
N GLU A 131 -20.68 -29.74 -0.09
CA GLU A 131 -20.63 -29.48 -1.52
C GLU A 131 -22.05 -29.28 -2.06
N GLU A 132 -22.30 -28.19 -2.81
CA GLU A 132 -23.25 -28.26 -3.92
C GLU A 132 -22.89 -27.32 -5.08
N LYS A 133 -23.26 -27.81 -6.26
CA LYS A 133 -22.75 -27.52 -7.61
C LYS A 133 -23.13 -26.15 -8.18
N ALA A 134 -22.21 -25.67 -9.03
CA ALA A 134 -22.38 -25.01 -10.33
C ALA A 134 -23.74 -24.34 -10.69
N THR A 135 -23.68 -23.00 -10.80
CA THR A 135 -24.21 -22.08 -11.85
C THR A 135 -25.46 -22.49 -12.66
N PRO A 136 -26.40 -21.55 -12.91
CA PRO A 136 -26.16 -20.56 -13.96
C PRO A 136 -26.68 -19.14 -13.72
N SER A 137 -26.09 -18.23 -14.50
CA SER A 137 -26.45 -16.84 -14.78
C SER A 137 -27.89 -16.42 -14.49
N SER A 138 -28.03 -15.33 -13.71
CA SER A 138 -29.09 -14.36 -13.94
C SER A 138 -28.59 -12.94 -13.69
N SER A 139 -28.88 -12.09 -14.66
CA SER A 139 -28.94 -10.64 -14.52
C SER A 139 -29.87 -10.26 -13.38
N VAL A 140 -29.37 -9.54 -12.38
CA VAL A 140 -30.22 -8.98 -11.32
C VAL A 140 -29.85 -7.51 -11.12
N ASP A 141 -30.71 -6.66 -11.68
CA ASP A 141 -31.05 -5.37 -11.10
C ASP A 141 -31.72 -5.61 -9.74
N THR A 142 -31.10 -5.19 -8.65
CA THR A 142 -31.81 -4.91 -7.38
C THR A 142 -31.10 -3.81 -6.60
N ASP A 143 -31.82 -2.71 -6.40
CA ASP A 143 -31.55 -1.67 -5.42
C ASP A 143 -31.71 -2.21 -3.99
N THR A 144 -30.64 -2.82 -3.48
CA THR A 144 -30.37 -2.84 -2.04
C THR A 144 -29.04 -2.12 -1.85
N GLU A 145 -29.07 -0.99 -1.15
CA GLU A 145 -27.88 -0.23 -0.77
C GLU A 145 -27.08 -1.05 0.25
N GLN A 146 -26.33 -2.03 -0.26
CA GLN A 146 -25.31 -2.70 0.54
C GLN A 146 -24.18 -1.70 0.78
N THR A 147 -23.99 -1.34 2.03
CA THR A 147 -22.89 -0.48 2.46
C THR A 147 -21.85 -1.28 3.20
N VAL A 148 -20.58 -0.99 2.94
CA VAL A 148 -19.44 -1.50 3.71
C VAL A 148 -18.82 -0.31 4.41
N SER A 149 -18.73 -0.37 5.74
CA SER A 149 -18.20 0.73 6.56
C SER A 149 -18.84 2.10 6.25
N GLY A 150 -20.13 2.10 5.88
CA GLY A 150 -20.87 3.30 5.48
C GLY A 150 -20.41 3.91 4.14
N VAL A 151 -19.95 3.09 3.19
CA VAL A 151 -19.75 3.44 1.77
C VAL A 151 -20.58 2.50 0.91
N ASP A 152 -21.24 3.04 -0.12
CA ASP A 152 -21.97 2.25 -1.10
C ASP A 152 -21.01 1.28 -1.83
N LEU A 153 -21.34 0.00 -1.78
CA LEU A 153 -20.59 -1.07 -2.41
C LEU A 153 -20.50 -0.88 -3.94
N LYS A 154 -21.51 -0.28 -4.59
CA LYS A 154 -21.47 0.05 -6.03
C LYS A 154 -20.35 1.04 -6.35
N GLU A 155 -20.05 1.96 -5.44
CA GLU A 155 -18.96 2.92 -5.60
C GLU A 155 -17.59 2.24 -5.45
N LEU A 156 -17.45 1.34 -4.48
CA LEU A 156 -16.25 0.52 -4.30
C LEU A 156 -15.96 -0.33 -5.54
N TYR A 157 -16.99 -0.95 -6.12
CA TYR A 157 -16.89 -1.67 -7.38
C TYR A 157 -16.54 -0.76 -8.56
N THR A 158 -17.06 0.46 -8.60
CA THR A 158 -16.71 1.43 -9.64
C THR A 158 -15.21 1.72 -9.63
N ILE A 159 -14.61 1.90 -8.46
CA ILE A 159 -13.17 2.12 -8.30
C ILE A 159 -12.38 0.92 -8.82
N ILE A 160 -12.75 -0.29 -8.39
CA ILE A 160 -12.10 -1.54 -8.83
C ILE A 160 -12.20 -1.71 -10.35
N ASN A 161 -13.37 -1.44 -10.93
CA ASN A 161 -13.61 -1.58 -12.37
C ASN A 161 -12.88 -0.51 -13.21
N CYS A 162 -12.59 0.66 -12.64
CA CYS A 162 -11.76 1.65 -13.31
C CYS A 162 -10.29 1.21 -13.39
N VAL A 163 -9.75 0.69 -12.29
CA VAL A 163 -8.31 0.45 -12.11
C VAL A 163 -7.88 -0.98 -12.45
N SER A 164 -8.78 -1.96 -12.32
CA SER A 164 -8.60 -3.42 -12.32
C SER A 164 -8.26 -4.02 -10.95
N SER A 165 -8.91 -5.14 -10.62
CA SER A 165 -8.64 -5.97 -9.44
C SER A 165 -7.19 -6.47 -9.32
N LYS A 166 -6.45 -6.49 -10.43
CA LYS A 166 -5.02 -6.86 -10.45
C LYS A 166 -4.08 -5.78 -9.92
N GLU A 167 -4.59 -4.56 -9.78
CA GLU A 167 -3.79 -3.38 -9.45
C GLU A 167 -4.10 -2.91 -8.02
N SER A 168 -3.92 -3.81 -7.06
CA SER A 168 -4.32 -3.60 -5.66
C SER A 168 -3.73 -2.35 -5.02
N SER A 169 -2.49 -1.96 -5.37
CA SER A 169 -1.85 -0.74 -4.86
C SER A 169 -2.57 0.54 -5.29
N TYR A 170 -3.11 0.59 -6.52
CA TYR A 170 -3.87 1.74 -7.00
C TYR A 170 -5.30 1.77 -6.43
N ILE A 171 -5.87 0.60 -6.11
CA ILE A 171 -7.16 0.50 -5.39
C ILE A 171 -7.01 1.01 -3.95
N HIS A 172 -5.97 0.55 -3.25
CA HIS A 172 -5.63 1.01 -1.90
C HIS A 172 -5.45 2.53 -1.84
N LEU A 173 -4.62 3.06 -2.73
CA LEU A 173 -4.39 4.50 -2.86
C LEU A 173 -5.71 5.27 -3.07
N ALA A 174 -6.61 4.76 -3.92
CA ALA A 174 -7.91 5.38 -4.16
C ALA A 174 -8.76 5.41 -2.89
N TYR A 175 -8.90 4.29 -2.18
CA TYR A 175 -9.71 4.21 -0.97
C TYR A 175 -9.18 5.11 0.16
N VAL A 176 -7.88 5.12 0.38
CA VAL A 176 -7.24 5.98 1.40
C VAL A 176 -7.45 7.46 1.09
N HIS A 177 -7.32 7.89 -0.16
CA HIS A 177 -7.52 9.28 -0.51
C HIS A 177 -8.99 9.71 -0.57
N PHE A 178 -9.91 8.82 -0.96
CA PHE A 178 -11.33 9.16 -1.07
C PHE A 178 -12.04 9.14 0.28
N TYR A 179 -11.71 8.17 1.14
CA TYR A 179 -12.45 7.95 2.39
C TYR A 179 -11.63 8.27 3.64
N GLY A 180 -10.37 8.69 3.48
CA GLY A 180 -9.43 8.93 4.57
C GLY A 180 -8.68 7.68 4.98
N ILE A 181 -7.55 7.85 5.69
CA ILE A 181 -6.58 6.78 5.98
C ILE A 181 -7.25 5.57 6.65
N LYS A 182 -7.87 5.77 7.82
CA LYS A 182 -8.47 4.66 8.59
C LYS A 182 -9.57 3.94 7.81
N LYS A 183 -10.59 4.69 7.37
CA LYS A 183 -11.75 4.13 6.66
C LYS A 183 -11.36 3.49 5.32
N GLY A 184 -10.45 4.11 4.58
CA GLY A 184 -9.93 3.57 3.32
C GLY A 184 -9.13 2.28 3.50
N GLU A 185 -8.35 2.17 4.56
CA GLU A 185 -7.61 0.95 4.93
C GLU A 185 -8.57 -0.21 5.22
N ASP A 186 -9.60 0.04 6.03
CA ASP A 186 -10.61 -0.96 6.40
C ASP A 186 -11.37 -1.47 5.16
N LEU A 187 -11.77 -0.54 4.28
CA LEU A 187 -12.42 -0.86 3.01
C LEU A 187 -11.51 -1.68 2.10
N TYR A 188 -10.22 -1.34 2.03
CA TYR A 188 -9.25 -2.09 1.24
C TYR A 188 -9.07 -3.51 1.77
N LYS A 189 -8.91 -3.68 3.09
CA LYS A 189 -8.79 -4.99 3.74
C LYS A 189 -10.02 -5.86 3.48
N TYR A 190 -11.22 -5.31 3.64
CA TYR A 190 -12.46 -5.99 3.31
C TYR A 190 -12.51 -6.43 1.84
N MET A 191 -12.30 -5.50 0.90
CA MET A 191 -12.35 -5.81 -0.52
C MET A 191 -11.24 -6.79 -0.95
N ARG A 192 -10.09 -6.80 -0.26
CA ARG A 192 -9.01 -7.76 -0.51
C ARG A 192 -9.39 -9.18 -0.10
N GLN A 193 -10.11 -9.35 1.02
CA GLN A 193 -10.64 -10.66 1.44
C GLN A 193 -11.62 -11.19 0.38
N GLU A 194 -12.44 -10.31 -0.18
CA GLU A 194 -13.34 -10.59 -1.32
C GLU A 194 -12.59 -10.68 -2.66
N LYS A 195 -11.24 -10.71 -2.67
CA LYS A 195 -10.39 -10.77 -3.87
C LYS A 195 -10.67 -9.69 -4.91
N PHE A 196 -11.19 -8.55 -4.46
CA PHE A 196 -11.68 -7.46 -5.30
C PHE A 196 -12.71 -7.94 -6.34
N ALA A 197 -13.56 -8.91 -5.98
CA ALA A 197 -14.60 -9.45 -6.84
C ALA A 197 -15.70 -8.40 -7.09
N ALA A 198 -15.47 -7.54 -8.07
CA ALA A 198 -16.45 -6.59 -8.57
C ALA A 198 -17.21 -7.20 -9.76
N PRO A 199 -18.51 -6.87 -9.94
CA PRO A 199 -19.26 -7.22 -11.14
C PRO A 199 -18.54 -6.73 -12.40
N SER A 200 -18.39 -7.64 -13.38
CA SER A 200 -17.69 -7.32 -14.62
C SER A 200 -18.47 -6.29 -15.44
N VAL A 201 -17.77 -5.24 -15.89
CA VAL A 201 -18.35 -4.19 -16.74
C VAL A 201 -17.49 -3.98 -17.99
N SER A 202 -18.15 -3.85 -19.15
CA SER A 202 -17.53 -3.66 -20.47
C SER A 202 -17.22 -2.20 -20.79
N TRP A 203 -16.70 -1.44 -19.81
CA TRP A 203 -16.37 -0.03 -20.01
C TRP A 203 -15.13 0.19 -20.89
N LYS A 204 -15.24 1.12 -21.84
CA LYS A 204 -14.09 1.64 -22.60
C LYS A 204 -13.12 2.38 -21.67
N LYS A 205 -11.84 2.47 -22.07
CA LYS A 205 -10.79 3.17 -21.30
C LYS A 205 -11.17 4.60 -20.95
N GLU A 206 -11.74 5.33 -21.90
CA GLU A 206 -12.24 6.70 -21.70
C GLU A 206 -13.33 6.77 -20.62
N THR A 207 -14.28 5.82 -20.62
CA THR A 207 -15.33 5.74 -19.61
C THR A 207 -14.76 5.47 -18.21
N ARG A 208 -13.80 4.53 -18.10
CA ARG A 208 -13.09 4.26 -16.83
C ARG A 208 -12.35 5.50 -16.33
N PHE A 209 -11.65 6.18 -17.23
CA PHE A 209 -10.91 7.39 -16.93
C PHE A 209 -11.83 8.51 -16.42
N LYS A 210 -12.93 8.75 -17.13
CA LYS A 210 -13.95 9.74 -16.75
C LYS A 210 -14.54 9.43 -15.38
N LYS A 211 -15.03 8.21 -15.17
CA LYS A 211 -15.61 7.78 -13.87
C LYS A 211 -14.64 7.93 -12.72
N PHE A 212 -13.36 7.58 -12.93
CA PHE A 212 -12.35 7.75 -11.89
C PHE A 212 -12.07 9.22 -11.58
N CYS A 213 -12.02 10.08 -12.60
CA CYS A 213 -11.88 11.54 -12.38
C CYS A 213 -13.07 12.12 -11.61
N GLU A 214 -14.30 11.71 -11.94
CA GLU A 214 -15.51 12.14 -11.21
C GLU A 214 -15.42 11.78 -9.72
N LEU A 215 -14.91 10.59 -9.38
CA LEU A 215 -14.69 10.19 -7.98
C LEU A 215 -13.58 11.02 -7.30
N ILE A 216 -12.47 11.29 -8.00
CA ILE A 216 -11.43 12.19 -7.47
C ILE A 216 -12.04 13.55 -7.12
N PHE A 217 -12.84 14.13 -8.01
CA PHE A 217 -13.42 15.44 -7.77
C PHE A 217 -14.50 15.42 -6.69
N LYS A 218 -15.29 14.35 -6.60
CA LYS A 218 -16.29 14.17 -5.53
C LYS A 218 -15.64 14.18 -4.15
N TYR A 219 -14.49 13.52 -3.97
CA TYR A 219 -13.91 13.30 -2.65
C TYR A 219 -12.72 14.20 -2.31
N CYS A 220 -11.98 14.69 -3.30
CA CYS A 220 -10.74 15.43 -3.07
C CYS A 220 -10.84 16.93 -3.36
N ASN A 221 -11.95 17.41 -3.97
CA ASN A 221 -12.16 18.85 -4.22
C ASN A 221 -12.61 19.59 -2.94
N THR A 222 -11.69 19.71 -1.97
CA THR A 222 -11.96 20.28 -0.64
C THR A 222 -12.10 21.81 -0.62
N THR A 223 -11.80 22.48 -1.72
CA THR A 223 -11.83 23.96 -1.82
C THR A 223 -12.90 24.46 -2.79
N ASP A 224 -13.86 23.60 -3.18
CA ASP A 224 -14.88 23.90 -4.19
C ASP A 224 -14.30 24.55 -5.45
N THR A 225 -13.15 24.04 -5.89
CA THR A 225 -12.51 24.51 -7.12
C THR A 225 -13.47 24.24 -8.27
N GLU A 226 -13.81 25.28 -9.04
CA GLU A 226 -14.59 25.12 -10.25
C GLU A 226 -13.83 24.23 -11.25
N ILE A 227 -14.47 23.15 -11.70
CA ILE A 227 -13.88 22.21 -12.65
C ILE A 227 -14.39 22.58 -14.04
N PRO A 228 -13.52 23.02 -14.97
CA PRO A 228 -13.92 23.32 -16.33
C PRO A 228 -14.63 22.14 -17.00
N SER A 229 -15.67 22.40 -17.78
CA SER A 229 -16.49 21.35 -18.41
C SER A 229 -15.70 20.47 -19.40
N ASP A 230 -14.64 21.03 -20.01
CA ASP A 230 -13.72 20.34 -20.90
C ASP A 230 -12.57 19.63 -20.17
N PHE A 231 -12.43 19.81 -18.85
CA PHE A 231 -11.25 19.42 -18.09
C PHE A 231 -10.90 17.94 -18.22
N ILE A 232 -11.88 17.06 -18.03
CA ILE A 232 -11.65 15.61 -18.09
C ILE A 232 -11.24 15.18 -19.51
N ALA A 233 -11.84 15.78 -20.54
CA ALA A 233 -11.50 15.51 -21.93
C ALA A 233 -10.10 16.01 -22.28
N TYR A 234 -9.75 17.22 -21.83
CA TYR A 234 -8.40 17.76 -21.93
C TYR A 234 -7.38 16.85 -21.25
N LEU A 235 -7.63 16.43 -20.00
CA LEU A 235 -6.73 15.59 -19.24
C LEU A 235 -6.57 14.22 -19.90
N TYR A 236 -7.67 13.59 -20.32
CA TYR A 236 -7.62 12.31 -21.03
C TYR A 236 -6.82 12.42 -22.33
N THR A 237 -6.87 13.54 -23.04
CA THR A 237 -6.12 13.75 -24.28
C THR A 237 -4.64 13.99 -24.01
N ASN A 238 -4.33 14.88 -23.06
CA ASN A 238 -2.98 15.46 -22.88
C ASN A 238 -2.12 14.77 -21.83
N LEU A 239 -2.68 13.88 -21.01
CA LEU A 239 -1.91 13.06 -20.07
C LEU A 239 -1.23 11.90 -20.82
N THR A 240 0.09 11.88 -20.81
CA THR A 240 0.94 10.95 -21.55
C THR A 240 1.87 10.18 -20.62
N ARG A 241 2.38 9.02 -21.05
CA ARG A 241 3.23 8.16 -20.20
C ARG A 241 4.54 8.81 -19.76
N THR A 242 4.98 9.85 -20.47
CA THR A 242 6.18 10.62 -20.14
C THR A 242 5.90 11.75 -19.15
N ASP A 243 4.64 11.99 -18.78
CA ASP A 243 4.30 13.02 -17.82
C ASP A 243 4.67 12.62 -16.39
N ASP A 244 5.29 13.57 -15.70
CA ASP A 244 5.54 13.54 -14.27
C ASP A 244 4.70 14.63 -13.57
N LYS A 245 4.87 14.73 -12.25
CA LYS A 245 4.15 15.72 -11.44
C LYS A 245 4.43 17.16 -11.92
N LYS A 246 5.65 17.46 -12.38
CA LYS A 246 6.05 18.81 -12.81
C LYS A 246 5.49 19.14 -14.19
N SER A 247 5.57 18.21 -15.14
CA SER A 247 5.05 18.41 -16.50
C SER A 247 3.54 18.56 -16.50
N LEU A 248 2.83 17.74 -15.71
CA LEU A 248 1.38 17.86 -15.54
C LEU A 248 1.02 19.21 -14.94
N ASN A 249 1.70 19.64 -13.87
CA ASN A 249 1.48 20.95 -13.26
C ASN A 249 1.65 22.10 -14.27
N ARG A 250 2.69 22.05 -15.11
CA ARG A 250 2.92 23.05 -16.16
C ARG A 250 1.77 23.07 -17.16
N LYS A 251 1.36 21.91 -17.70
CA LYS A 251 0.22 21.81 -18.64
C LYS A 251 -1.06 22.40 -18.05
N LEU A 252 -1.36 22.05 -16.81
CA LEU A 252 -2.56 22.51 -16.12
C LEU A 252 -2.55 24.02 -15.87
N GLN A 253 -1.42 24.60 -15.46
CA GLN A 253 -1.31 26.05 -15.28
C GLN A 253 -1.36 26.81 -16.61
N THR A 254 -0.84 26.23 -17.70
CA THR A 254 -0.93 26.84 -19.04
C THR A 254 -2.36 26.83 -19.57
N GLN A 255 -3.07 25.71 -19.46
CA GLN A 255 -4.44 25.59 -19.98
C GLN A 255 -5.49 26.26 -19.09
N TYR A 256 -5.29 26.20 -17.76
CA TYR A 256 -6.23 26.70 -16.77
C TYR A 256 -5.51 27.64 -15.78
N PRO A 257 -5.19 28.89 -16.15
CA PRO A 257 -4.38 29.79 -15.32
C PRO A 257 -4.96 30.07 -13.93
N HIS A 258 -6.29 30.09 -13.80
CA HIS A 258 -6.97 30.40 -12.55
C HIS A 258 -7.12 29.18 -11.61
N GLN A 259 -7.40 27.99 -12.15
CA GLN A 259 -7.66 26.78 -11.36
C GLN A 259 -6.51 25.76 -11.39
N GLY A 260 -5.54 25.90 -12.29
CA GLY A 260 -4.55 24.88 -12.63
C GLY A 260 -3.71 24.37 -11.46
N MET A 261 -3.35 25.25 -10.51
CA MET A 261 -2.61 24.87 -9.31
C MET A 261 -3.45 23.96 -8.40
N GLN A 262 -4.74 24.27 -8.21
CA GLN A 262 -5.64 23.47 -7.37
C GLN A 262 -5.99 22.14 -8.06
N LEU A 263 -6.27 22.18 -9.37
CA LEU A 263 -6.49 20.97 -10.17
C LEU A 263 -5.27 20.04 -10.10
N HIS A 264 -4.05 20.59 -10.18
CA HIS A 264 -2.84 19.81 -9.98
C HIS A 264 -2.75 19.22 -8.57
N LYS A 265 -3.05 19.99 -7.51
CA LYS A 265 -3.03 19.51 -6.12
C LYS A 265 -3.98 18.34 -5.91
N ILE A 266 -5.19 18.42 -6.47
CA ILE A 266 -6.22 17.37 -6.43
C ILE A 266 -5.74 16.10 -7.15
N LEU A 267 -5.14 16.25 -8.34
CA LEU A 267 -4.71 15.11 -9.17
C LEU A 267 -3.37 14.51 -8.79
N LYS A 268 -2.51 15.25 -8.07
CA LYS A 268 -1.12 14.86 -7.75
C LYS A 268 -0.99 13.45 -7.16
N PRO A 269 -1.87 12.98 -6.25
CA PRO A 269 -1.78 11.61 -5.75
C PRO A 269 -2.08 10.55 -6.81
N PHE A 270 -2.97 10.86 -7.76
CA PHE A 270 -3.59 9.89 -8.67
C PHE A 270 -2.94 9.82 -10.06
N TYR A 271 -1.92 10.62 -10.36
CA TYR A 271 -1.37 10.71 -11.72
C TYR A 271 -0.92 9.34 -12.28
N LYS A 272 -0.29 8.48 -11.46
CA LYS A 272 0.10 7.12 -11.87
C LYS A 272 -1.11 6.23 -12.13
N THR A 273 -2.14 6.33 -11.29
CA THR A 273 -3.41 5.60 -11.46
C THR A 273 -4.08 6.01 -12.77
N LEU A 274 -4.17 7.31 -13.05
CA LEU A 274 -4.74 7.82 -14.30
C LEU A 274 -3.97 7.36 -15.54
N LEU A 275 -2.63 7.36 -15.48
CA LEU A 275 -1.79 6.79 -16.53
C LEU A 275 -2.02 5.29 -16.72
N LYS A 276 -2.25 4.55 -15.63
CA LYS A 276 -2.53 3.13 -15.67
C LYS A 276 -3.89 2.83 -16.30
N ILE A 277 -4.92 3.59 -15.97
CA ILE A 277 -6.27 3.45 -16.55
C ILE A 277 -6.24 3.69 -18.07
N LYS A 278 -5.38 4.60 -18.54
CA LYS A 278 -5.19 4.89 -19.96
C LYS A 278 -4.36 3.83 -20.70
N LYS A 279 -3.59 2.99 -19.98
CA LYS A 279 -2.71 1.95 -20.58
C LYS A 279 -3.52 0.85 -21.25
#